data_AF-A0A3N7FJK9-F1
#
_entry.id   AF-A0A3N7FJK9-F1
#
_cell.length_a   1.000
_cell.length_b   1.000
_cell.length_c   1.000
_cell.angle_alpha   90.00
_cell.angle_beta   90.00
_cell.angle_gamma   90.00
#
_symmetry.space_group_name_H-M   'P 1'
#
loop_
_entity.id
_entity.type
_entity.pdbx_description
1 polymer ?
#
loop_
_entity_poly.entity_id
_entity_poly.type
_entity_poly.pdbx_seq_one_letter_code
_entity_poly.pdbx_strand_id
1 'polypeptide(L)' 'MMDLFLEMDRILRPEGWVIFADKLGAIEMAQALAMQIHWEARVIDLDNGSDQRLLVCQKPFVKK' A
#
# COMPACT_ATOMS: atom_id res chain seq x y z
N MET A 1 -0.69 7.69 10.42
CA MET A 1 -0.66 6.83 9.22
C MET A 1 0.35 5.71 9.37
N MET A 2 1.56 5.98 9.88
CA MET A 2 2.55 4.93 10.20
C MET A 2 1.98 3.83 11.12
N ASP A 3 1.29 4.20 12.21
CA ASP A 3 0.71 3.21 13.14
C ASP A 3 -0.27 2.26 12.46
N LEU A 4 -1.06 2.76 11.49
CA LEU A 4 -1.99 1.93 10.72
C LEU A 4 -1.25 0.87 9.91
N PHE A 5 -0.17 1.26 9.21
CA PHE A 5 0.64 0.33 8.43
C PHE A 5 1.31 -0.73 9.32
N LEU A 6 1.76 -0.37 10.52
CA LEU A 6 2.32 -1.32 11.48
C LEU A 6 1.28 -2.31 11.99
N GLU A 7 0.07 -1.87 12.32
CA GLU A 7 -1.01 -2.78 12.73
C GLU A 7 -1.45 -3.67 11.56
N MET A 8 -1.50 -3.15 10.34
CA MET A 8 -1.76 -3.96 9.15
C MET A 8 -0.65 -4.98 8.88
N ASP A 9 0.63 -4.64 9.13
CA ASP A 9 1.74 -5.59 9.00
C ASP A 9 1.65 -6.76 9.98
N ARG A 10 1.13 -6.52 11.18
CA ARG A 10 0.91 -7.58 12.17
C ARG A 10 -0.23 -8.53 11.76
N ILE A 11 -1.24 -8.02 11.05
CA ILE A 11 -2.42 -8.79 10.60
C ILE A 11 -2.12 -9.52 9.28
N LEU A 12 -1.46 -8.84 8.34
CA LEU A 12 -1.25 -9.35 6.99
C LEU A 12 -0.23 -10.49 7.00
N ARG A 13 -0.64 -11.65 6.49
CA ARG A 13 0.24 -12.81 6.32
C ARG A 13 1.23 -12.55 5.18
N PRO A 14 2.40 -13.23 5.18
CA PRO A 14 3.27 -13.25 4.02
C PRO A 14 2.49 -13.59 2.74
N GLU A 15 2.84 -12.94 1.63
CA GLU A 15 2.16 -12.97 0.32
C GLU A 15 0.75 -12.37 0.30
N GLY A 16 0.26 -11.87 1.44
CA GLY A 16 -1.01 -11.19 1.55
C GLY A 16 -1.05 -9.86 0.80
N TRP A 17 -2.25 -9.48 0.36
CA TRP A 17 -2.49 -8.28 -0.43
C TRP A 17 -3.39 -7.30 0.30
N VAL A 18 -3.14 -6.02 0.05
CA VAL A 18 -3.97 -4.90 0.51
C VAL A 18 -4.13 -3.93 -0.65
N ILE A 19 -5.33 -3.36 -0.77
CA ILE A 19 -5.63 -2.32 -1.76
C ILE A 19 -6.16 -1.11 -1.00
N PHE A 20 -5.51 0.04 -1.18
CA PHE A 20 -6.01 1.33 -0.70
C PHE A 20 -6.60 2.11 -1.87
N ALA A 21 -7.66 2.88 -1.61
CA ALA A 21 -8.30 3.74 -2.60
C ALA A 21 -8.52 5.12 -1.98
N ASP A 22 -7.81 6.13 -2.45
CA ASP A 22 -7.87 7.48 -1.90
C ASP A 22 -7.38 8.51 -2.93
N LYS A 23 -7.36 9.79 -2.55
CA LYS A 23 -6.78 10.88 -3.34
C LYS A 23 -5.27 10.70 -3.51
N LEU A 24 -4.74 11.20 -4.62
CA LEU A 24 -3.33 11.10 -5.00
C LEU A 24 -2.36 11.39 -3.83
N GLY A 25 -2.51 12.51 -3.14
CA GLY A 25 -1.59 12.86 -2.04
C GLY A 25 -1.58 11.86 -0.88
N ALA A 26 -2.74 11.26 -0.54
CA ALA A 26 -2.80 10.21 0.47
C ALA A 26 -2.15 8.91 -0.02
N ILE A 27 -2.33 8.58 -1.30
CA ILE A 27 -1.76 7.41 -1.96
C ILE A 27 -0.23 7.52 -2.06
N GLU A 28 0.32 8.69 -2.37
CA GLU A 28 1.77 8.92 -2.40
C GLU A 28 2.40 8.75 -1.02
N MET A 29 1.76 9.30 0.04
CA MET A 29 2.20 9.10 1.42
C MET A 29 2.14 7.62 1.81
N ALA A 30 1.05 6.93 1.48
CA ALA A 30 0.87 5.51 1.75
C ALA A 30 1.89 4.65 1.01
N GLN A 31 2.23 4.98 -0.24
CA GLN A 31 3.24 4.28 -1.03
C GLN A 31 4.63 4.40 -0.38
N ALA A 32 5.01 5.61 0.04
CA ALA A 32 6.28 5.84 0.73
C ALA A 32 6.39 5.02 2.02
N LEU A 33 5.31 4.96 2.81
CA LEU A 33 5.26 4.15 4.04
C LEU A 33 5.32 2.64 3.74
N ALA A 34 4.58 2.16 2.75
CA ALA A 34 4.61 0.76 2.33
C ALA A 34 6.03 0.31 1.96
N MET A 35 6.77 1.14 1.21
CA MET A 35 8.15 0.86 0.84
C MET A 35 9.10 0.86 2.05
N GLN A 36 8.89 1.75 3.03
CA GLN A 36 9.69 1.79 4.26
C GLN A 36 9.57 0.51 5.09
N ILE A 37 8.40 -0.13 5.09
CA ILE A 37 8.17 -1.42 5.76
C ILE A 37 8.41 -2.64 4.85
N HIS A 38 9.09 -2.43 3.71
CA HIS A 38 9.45 -3.46 2.74
C HIS A 38 8.27 -4.18 2.08
N TRP A 39 7.11 -3.54 1.98
CA TRP A 39 6.03 -4.04 1.13
C TRP A 39 6.28 -3.67 -0.33
N GLU A 40 5.90 -4.56 -1.24
CA GLU A 40 5.81 -4.22 -2.66
C GLU A 40 4.58 -3.33 -2.87
N ALA A 41 4.72 -2.27 -3.65
CA ALA A 41 3.70 -1.23 -3.77
C ALA A 41 3.59 -0.71 -5.21
N ARG A 42 2.39 -0.70 -5.77
CA ARG A 42 2.10 -0.23 -7.13
C ARG A 42 0.87 0.68 -7.13
N VAL A 43 1.02 1.88 -7.68
CA VAL A 43 -0.09 2.82 -7.87
C VAL A 43 -0.76 2.53 -9.20
N ILE A 44 -2.10 2.56 -9.22
CA ILE A 44 -2.93 2.40 -10.41
C ILE A 44 -3.77 3.67 -10.55
N ASP A 45 -3.65 4.30 -11.72
CA ASP A 45 -4.47 5.43 -12.12
C ASP A 45 -5.87 4.94 -12.53
N LEU A 46 -6.90 5.66 -12.08
CA LEU A 46 -8.25 5.47 -12.57
C LEU A 46 -8.45 6.47 -13.70
N ASP A 47 -8.58 5.99 -14.94
CA ASP A 47 -8.79 6.80 -16.17
C ASP A 47 -10.20 7.45 -16.23
N ASN A 48 -10.67 8.01 -15.12
CA ASN A 48 -11.99 8.60 -14.96
C ASN A 48 -11.95 10.12 -14.72
N GLY A 49 -10.76 10.73 -14.83
CA GLY A 49 -10.56 12.17 -14.59
C GLY A 49 -10.69 12.59 -13.12
N SER A 50 -10.80 11.65 -12.19
CA SER A 50 -10.78 11.93 -10.75
C SER A 50 -9.36 11.91 -10.20
N ASP A 51 -9.14 12.60 -9.07
CA ASP A 51 -7.88 12.54 -8.32
C ASP A 51 -7.74 11.25 -7.50
N GLN A 52 -8.66 10.29 -7.65
CA GLN A 52 -8.64 9.03 -6.93
C GLN A 52 -7.64 8.07 -7.59
N ARG A 53 -6.86 7.38 -6.75
CA ARG A 53 -5.87 6.39 -7.15
C ARG A 53 -6.01 5.14 -6.29
N LEU A 54 -5.57 4.01 -6.84
CA LEU A 54 -5.45 2.78 -6.07
C LEU A 54 -3.97 2.54 -5.75
N LEU A 55 -3.68 2.13 -4.53
CA LEU A 55 -2.39 1.60 -4.14
C LEU A 55 -2.57 0.11 -3.86
N VAL A 56 -1.97 -0.72 -4.70
CA VAL A 56 -1.95 -2.17 -4.54
C VAL A 56 -0.64 -2.54 -3.88
N CYS A 57 -0.72 -3.13 -2.68
CA CYS A 57 0.43 -3.58 -1.92
C CYS A 57 0.42 -5.09 -1.72
N GLN A 58 1.61 -5.68 -1.73
CA GLN A 58 1.84 -7.07 -1.34
C GLN A 58 2.91 -7.13 -0.26
N LYS A 59 2.64 -7.84 0.84
CA LYS A 59 3.65 -8.17 1.84
C LYS A 59 4.49 -9.33 1.32
N PRO A 60 5.80 -9.14 1.03
CA PRO A 60 6.60 -10.20 0.46
C PRO A 60 6.77 -11.36 1.42
N PHE A 61 6.93 -12.56 0.87
CA PHE A 61 7.39 -13.70 1.66
C PHE A 61 8.89 -13.59 1.84
N VAL A 62 9.33 -13.35 3.07
CA VAL A 62 10.76 -13.40 3.39
C VAL A 62 11.17 -14.87 3.50
N LYS A 63 11.70 -15.46 2.41
CA LYS A 63 12.49 -16.69 2.52
C LYS A 63 13.88 -16.29 3.02
N LYS A 64 14.24 -16.77 4.21
CA LYS A 64 15.64 -16.76 4.66
C LYS A 64 16.51 -17.60 3.74
#